data_AF-A0A173Z9E5-F1
#
_entry.id   AF-A0A173Z9E5-F1
#
_cell.length_a   1.000
_cell.length_b   1.000
_cell.length_c   1.000
_cell.angle_alpha   90.00
_cell.angle_beta   90.00
_cell.angle_gamma   90.00
#
_symmetry.space_group_name_H-M   'P 1'
#
loop_
_entity.id
_entity.type
_entity.pdbx_description
1 polymer ?
#
loop_
_entity_poly.entity_id
_entity_poly.type
_entity_poly.pdbx_seq_one_letter_code
_entity_poly.pdbx_strand_id
1 'polypeptide(L)'
;MKIFAIGDTLWNFERFRPEYFPEGQELTKEDVVLQLGDFGGVWFGDERDDEALDWLKGLPFTVAFVSGNHENYDALVKYPIENWHGGRVQHIRPHVLHLMRGQVFELAGRTFFTMGGAASHDIEDGILSLEDPNFERKYLTLKRKEHARFRIDHLS
;
A
#
# COMPACT_ATOMS: atom_id res chain seq x y z
N MET A 1 -13.70 10.79 -16.42
CA MET A 1 -13.01 10.52 -15.15
C MET A 1 -13.93 10.77 -13.96
N LYS A 2 -14.51 9.69 -13.46
CA LYS A 2 -15.09 9.54 -12.13
C LYS A 2 -13.97 9.17 -11.14
N ILE A 3 -14.11 9.57 -9.88
CA ILE A 3 -13.16 9.23 -8.81
C ILE A 3 -13.94 8.62 -7.65
N PHE A 4 -13.49 7.46 -7.19
CA PHE A 4 -13.96 6.80 -5.97
C PHE A 4 -12.82 6.63 -4.99
N ALA A 5 -13.12 6.42 -3.72
CA ALA A 5 -12.11 6.18 -2.69
C ALA A 5 -12.51 5.02 -1.78
N ILE A 6 -11.53 4.17 -1.47
CA ILE A 6 -11.61 3.10 -0.48
C ILE A 6 -10.32 3.09 0.34
N GLY A 7 -10.25 2.33 1.43
CA GLY A 7 -9.02 2.17 2.22
C GLY A 7 -8.96 0.80 2.88
N ASP A 8 -7.83 0.51 3.52
CA ASP A 8 -7.60 -0.67 4.36
C ASP A 8 -8.03 -1.97 3.69
N THR A 9 -7.44 -2.25 2.52
CA THR A 9 -7.67 -3.52 1.83
C THR A 9 -6.94 -4.65 2.55
N LEU A 10 -5.77 -4.37 3.14
CA LEU A 10 -4.99 -5.33 3.92
C LEU A 10 -4.96 -6.70 3.23
N TRP A 11 -4.48 -6.71 1.97
CA TRP A 11 -4.36 -7.91 1.12
C TRP A 11 -5.67 -8.51 0.60
N ASN A 12 -6.81 -8.10 1.17
CA ASN A 12 -8.13 -8.53 0.74
C ASN A 12 -8.76 -7.50 -0.21
N PHE A 13 -8.79 -7.86 -1.49
CA PHE A 13 -9.35 -7.03 -2.54
C PHE A 13 -10.83 -7.28 -2.86
N GLU A 14 -11.55 -8.04 -2.02
CA GLU A 14 -12.98 -8.31 -2.21
C GLU A 14 -13.81 -7.04 -2.32
N ARG A 15 -13.41 -5.94 -1.68
CA ARG A 15 -14.09 -4.64 -1.78
C ARG A 15 -14.22 -4.09 -3.20
N PHE A 16 -13.39 -4.55 -4.15
CA PHE A 16 -13.51 -4.16 -5.56
C PHE A 16 -14.47 -5.07 -6.36
N ARG A 17 -14.98 -6.15 -5.77
CA ARG A 17 -15.90 -7.05 -6.46
C ARG A 17 -17.28 -6.40 -6.64
N PRO A 18 -18.04 -6.74 -7.70
CA PRO A 18 -19.33 -6.13 -8.00
C PRO A 18 -20.34 -6.22 -6.87
N GLU A 19 -20.26 -7.27 -6.02
CA GLU A 19 -21.17 -7.46 -4.90
C GLU A 19 -21.00 -6.38 -3.82
N TYR A 20 -19.78 -5.83 -3.69
CA TYR A 20 -19.43 -4.82 -2.68
C TYR A 20 -19.24 -3.42 -3.27
N PHE A 21 -18.91 -3.34 -4.56
CA PHE A 21 -18.74 -2.09 -5.31
C PHE A 21 -19.40 -2.17 -6.70
N PRO A 22 -20.74 -2.16 -6.74
CA PRO A 22 -21.50 -2.32 -7.99
C PRO A 22 -21.26 -1.15 -8.97
N GLU A 23 -21.05 0.07 -8.48
CA GLU A 23 -20.72 1.24 -9.31
C GLU A 23 -19.41 1.06 -10.08
N GLY A 24 -18.51 0.20 -9.57
CA GLY A 24 -17.27 -0.19 -10.25
C GLY A 24 -17.49 -0.82 -11.62
N GLN A 25 -18.66 -1.41 -11.88
CA GLN A 25 -19.01 -2.01 -13.17
C GLN A 25 -19.28 -0.96 -14.27
N GLU A 26 -19.56 0.28 -13.91
CA GLU A 26 -19.80 1.38 -14.85
C GLU A 26 -18.56 2.23 -15.12
N LEU A 27 -17.41 1.83 -14.58
CA LEU A 27 -16.16 2.57 -14.71
C LEU A 27 -15.34 2.03 -15.88
N THR A 28 -14.40 2.86 -16.32
CA THR A 28 -13.45 2.58 -17.39
C THR A 28 -12.02 2.85 -16.93
N LYS A 29 -11.02 2.48 -17.73
CA LYS A 29 -9.61 2.73 -17.39
C LYS A 29 -9.26 4.21 -17.25
N GLU A 30 -10.13 5.11 -17.73
CA GLU A 30 -10.03 6.57 -17.54
C GLU A 30 -10.56 7.06 -16.19
N ASP A 31 -11.24 6.19 -15.44
CA ASP A 31 -11.76 6.45 -14.10
C ASP A 31 -10.81 5.85 -13.04
N VAL A 32 -10.75 6.49 -11.87
CA VAL A 32 -9.76 6.18 -10.84
C VAL A 32 -10.45 5.79 -9.55
N VAL A 33 -10.09 4.64 -8.99
CA VAL A 33 -10.41 4.26 -7.62
C VAL A 33 -9.16 4.46 -6.77
N LEU A 34 -9.22 5.42 -5.86
CA LEU A 34 -8.17 5.75 -4.91
C LEU A 34 -8.22 4.78 -3.73
N GLN A 35 -7.14 4.03 -3.49
CA GLN A 35 -6.95 3.21 -2.30
C GLN A 35 -6.06 3.98 -1.32
N LEU A 36 -6.57 4.23 -0.11
CA LEU A 36 -6.06 5.27 0.79
C LEU A 36 -5.07 4.78 1.86
N GLY A 37 -4.34 3.68 1.62
CA GLY A 37 -3.35 3.14 2.55
C GLY A 37 -3.64 1.69 2.94
N ASP A 38 -2.61 0.99 3.41
CA ASP A 38 -2.64 -0.43 3.77
C ASP A 38 -3.17 -1.28 2.58
N PHE A 39 -2.55 -1.08 1.42
CA PHE A 39 -2.91 -1.70 0.16
C PHE A 39 -2.71 -3.23 0.20
N GLY A 40 -1.52 -3.65 0.65
CA GLY A 40 -1.15 -5.06 0.79
C GLY A 40 -0.90 -5.83 -0.51
N GLY A 41 -1.10 -5.25 -1.70
CA GLY A 41 -0.94 -6.01 -2.96
C GLY A 41 0.50 -6.20 -3.43
N VAL A 42 1.45 -5.47 -2.84
CA VAL A 42 2.89 -5.58 -3.12
C VAL A 42 3.58 -5.88 -1.81
N TRP A 43 3.96 -7.14 -1.60
CA TRP A 43 4.58 -7.53 -0.35
C TRP A 43 5.77 -8.44 -0.53
N PHE A 44 5.66 -9.45 -1.38
CA PHE A 44 6.79 -10.30 -1.67
C PHE A 44 7.72 -9.65 -2.69
N GLY A 45 7.17 -8.85 -3.61
CA GLY A 45 7.91 -8.22 -4.70
C GLY A 45 8.37 -9.24 -5.75
N ASP A 46 7.68 -10.37 -5.85
CA ASP A 46 7.89 -11.45 -6.81
C ASP A 46 6.56 -12.12 -7.19
N GLU A 47 6.63 -13.26 -7.87
CA GLU A 47 5.48 -13.99 -8.45
C GLU A 47 4.38 -14.34 -7.43
N ARG A 48 4.67 -14.33 -6.13
CA ARG A 48 3.66 -14.57 -5.08
C ARG A 48 2.59 -13.47 -5.02
N ASP A 49 2.92 -12.27 -5.47
CA ASP A 49 1.96 -11.14 -5.54
C ASP A 49 1.13 -11.19 -6.84
N ASP A 50 1.50 -12.03 -7.83
CA ASP A 50 0.99 -11.92 -9.20
C ASP A 50 -0.51 -12.21 -9.32
N GLU A 51 -1.04 -13.20 -8.60
CA GLU A 51 -2.47 -13.56 -8.69
C GLU A 51 -3.36 -12.36 -8.33
N ALA A 52 -3.07 -11.71 -7.20
CA ALA A 52 -3.84 -10.56 -6.73
C ALA A 52 -3.65 -9.34 -7.64
N LEU A 53 -2.39 -9.06 -8.04
CA LEU A 53 -2.08 -7.92 -8.91
C LEU A 53 -2.66 -8.08 -10.32
N ASP A 54 -2.71 -9.31 -10.85
CA ASP A 54 -3.30 -9.60 -12.15
C ASP A 54 -4.83 -9.57 -12.11
N TRP A 55 -5.43 -9.96 -10.99
CA TRP A 55 -6.86 -9.72 -10.75
C TRP A 55 -7.17 -8.21 -10.77
N LEU A 56 -6.40 -7.39 -10.05
CA LEU A 56 -6.55 -5.93 -10.04
C LEU A 56 -6.31 -5.32 -11.43
N LYS A 57 -5.32 -5.82 -12.18
CA LYS A 57 -5.05 -5.41 -13.57
C LYS A 57 -6.29 -5.58 -14.46
N GLY A 58 -7.05 -6.65 -14.24
CA GLY A 58 -8.26 -7.01 -14.98
C GLY A 58 -9.50 -6.18 -14.65
N LEU A 59 -9.50 -5.39 -13.56
CA LEU A 59 -10.63 -4.52 -13.21
C LEU A 59 -10.91 -3.49 -14.33
N PRO A 60 -12.15 -3.03 -14.52
CA PRO A 60 -12.45 -2.13 -15.64
C PRO A 60 -11.90 -0.71 -15.46
N PHE A 61 -11.42 -0.35 -14.26
CA PHE A 61 -10.90 0.97 -13.89
C PHE A 61 -9.41 0.96 -13.52
N THR A 62 -8.85 2.16 -13.32
CA THR A 62 -7.50 2.33 -12.74
C THR A 62 -7.57 2.30 -11.22
N VAL A 63 -6.74 1.47 -10.59
CA VAL A 63 -6.53 1.48 -9.14
C VAL A 63 -5.28 2.29 -8.86
N ALA A 64 -5.40 3.35 -8.06
CA ALA A 64 -4.27 4.14 -7.63
C ALA A 64 -4.23 4.17 -6.10
N PHE A 65 -3.11 3.78 -5.49
CA PHE A 65 -3.00 3.65 -4.04
C PHE A 65 -1.90 4.53 -3.46
N VAL A 66 -2.09 5.00 -2.24
CA VAL A 66 -1.00 5.54 -1.39
C VAL A 66 -0.55 4.44 -0.42
N SER A 67 0.71 4.43 0.00
CA SER A 67 1.15 3.51 1.06
C SER A 67 0.44 3.84 2.38
N GLY A 68 0.15 2.86 3.22
CA GLY A 68 -0.13 3.01 4.64
C GLY A 68 1.08 2.66 5.50
N ASN A 69 0.86 2.20 6.74
CA ASN A 69 1.94 1.73 7.61
C ASN A 69 2.15 0.21 7.54
N HIS A 70 1.24 -0.53 6.92
CA HIS A 70 1.36 -1.96 6.64
C HIS A 70 1.70 -2.21 5.16
N GLU A 71 2.90 -1.77 4.76
CA GLU A 71 3.43 -1.97 3.40
C GLU A 71 4.85 -2.51 3.45
N ASN A 72 5.19 -3.32 2.46
CA ASN A 72 6.58 -3.65 2.20
C ASN A 72 7.24 -2.58 1.31
N TYR A 73 7.85 -1.59 1.97
CA TYR A 73 8.55 -0.49 1.31
C TYR A 73 9.75 -0.95 0.47
N ASP A 74 10.44 -2.02 0.88
CA ASP A 74 11.57 -2.58 0.13
C ASP A 74 11.14 -3.27 -1.16
N ALA A 75 9.93 -3.85 -1.18
CA ALA A 75 9.33 -4.36 -2.40
C ALA A 75 8.91 -3.20 -3.32
N LEU A 76 8.23 -2.19 -2.77
CA LEU A 76 7.74 -1.04 -3.53
C LEU A 76 8.87 -0.24 -4.21
N VAL A 77 9.98 0.02 -3.52
CA VAL A 77 11.07 0.87 -4.05
C VAL A 77 11.71 0.33 -5.33
N LYS A 78 11.55 -0.98 -5.62
CA LYS A 78 12.11 -1.64 -6.80
C LYS A 78 11.36 -1.32 -8.10
N TYR A 79 10.11 -0.83 -8.02
CA TYR A 79 9.31 -0.55 -9.20
C TYR A 79 9.73 0.76 -9.88
N PRO A 80 9.71 0.81 -11.23
CA PRO A 80 10.11 1.99 -11.99
C PRO A 80 9.18 3.18 -11.69
N ILE A 81 9.77 4.37 -11.72
CA ILE A 81 9.06 5.63 -11.45
C ILE A 81 8.77 6.34 -12.77
N GLU A 82 7.53 6.76 -12.95
CA GLU A 82 7.07 7.51 -14.11
C GLU A 82 6.21 8.72 -13.70
N ASN A 83 6.05 9.68 -14.61
CA ASN A 83 5.16 10.82 -14.39
C ASN A 83 3.75 10.45 -14.82
N TRP A 84 2.77 10.74 -13.96
CA TRP A 84 1.36 10.53 -14.24
C TRP A 84 0.54 11.65 -13.60
N HIS A 85 -0.30 12.31 -14.39
CA HIS A 85 -1.19 13.39 -13.93
C HIS A 85 -0.50 14.47 -13.06
N GLY A 86 0.72 14.88 -13.42
CA GLY A 86 1.46 15.95 -12.72
C GLY A 86 2.29 15.49 -11.52
N GLY A 87 2.14 14.25 -11.06
CA GLY A 87 2.95 13.66 -9.99
C GLY A 87 3.75 12.45 -10.46
N ARG A 88 4.53 11.86 -9.55
CA ARG A 88 5.28 10.62 -9.79
C ARG A 88 4.55 9.41 -9.24
N VAL A 89 4.50 8.34 -10.02
CA VAL A 89 3.92 7.05 -9.65
C VAL A 89 4.91 5.92 -9.87
N GLN A 90 4.68 4.79 -9.20
CA GLN A 90 5.28 3.52 -9.60
C GLN A 90 4.21 2.63 -10.24
N HIS A 91 4.49 2.12 -11.43
CA HIS A 91 3.59 1.20 -12.13
C HIS A 91 3.78 -0.22 -11.59
N ILE A 92 2.89 -0.64 -10.69
CA ILE A 92 2.88 -2.02 -10.19
C ILE A 92 2.35 -2.96 -11.29
N ARG A 93 1.33 -2.48 -12.02
CA ARG A 93 0.79 -3.01 -13.28
C ARG A 93 0.32 -1.83 -14.15
N PRO A 94 -0.01 -2.03 -15.44
CA PRO A 94 -0.39 -0.92 -16.34
C PRO A 94 -1.46 0.05 -15.79
N HIS A 95 -2.43 -0.45 -15.01
CA HIS A 95 -3.49 0.35 -14.38
C HIS A 95 -3.59 0.13 -12.85
N VAL A 96 -2.50 -0.30 -12.22
CA VAL A 96 -2.38 -0.40 -10.76
C VAL A 96 -1.17 0.44 -10.37
N LEU A 97 -1.44 1.60 -9.79
CA LEU A 97 -0.46 2.68 -9.63
C LEU A 97 -0.21 2.95 -8.16
N HIS A 98 1.05 2.97 -7.75
CA HIS A 98 1.44 3.50 -6.45
C HIS A 98 1.71 5.00 -6.58
N LEU A 99 0.87 5.83 -5.95
CA LEU A 99 1.05 7.27 -5.89
C LEU A 99 2.15 7.60 -4.87
N MET A 100 3.28 8.13 -5.34
CA MET A 100 4.41 8.39 -4.46
C MET A 100 4.07 9.45 -3.40
N ARG A 101 4.67 9.30 -2.21
CA ARG A 101 4.49 10.22 -1.08
C ARG A 101 4.99 11.63 -1.41
N GLY A 102 4.25 12.64 -0.97
CA GLY A 102 4.63 14.05 -1.11
C GLY A 102 4.51 14.56 -2.55
N GLN A 103 3.69 13.92 -3.37
CA GLN A 103 3.43 14.37 -4.75
C GLN A 103 2.06 15.06 -4.83
N VAL A 104 1.89 15.84 -5.89
CA VAL A 104 0.63 16.52 -6.21
C VAL A 104 0.15 16.01 -7.57
N PHE A 105 -1.14 15.69 -7.66
CA PHE A 105 -1.76 15.13 -8.85
C PHE A 105 -2.96 15.97 -9.30
N GLU A 106 -3.19 16.04 -10.60
CA GLU A 106 -4.35 16.68 -11.22
C GLU A 106 -5.28 15.61 -11.80
N LEU A 107 -6.37 15.32 -11.09
CA LEU A 107 -7.35 14.31 -11.45
C LEU A 107 -8.74 14.94 -11.54
N ALA A 108 -9.46 14.68 -12.63
CA ALA A 108 -10.79 15.24 -12.89
C ALA A 108 -10.89 16.78 -12.69
N GLY A 109 -9.84 17.51 -13.07
CA GLY A 109 -9.76 18.98 -12.91
C GLY A 109 -9.59 19.45 -11.48
N ARG A 110 -9.13 18.59 -10.57
CA ARG A 110 -8.88 18.89 -9.16
C ARG A 110 -7.46 18.49 -8.77
N THR A 111 -6.89 19.27 -7.86
CA THR A 111 -5.58 19.04 -7.26
C THR A 111 -5.68 18.12 -6.03
N PHE A 112 -4.89 17.05 -6.02
CA PHE A 112 -4.78 16.09 -4.92
C PHE A 112 -3.34 16.04 -4.41
N PHE A 113 -3.14 16.24 -3.11
CA PHE A 113 -1.86 15.99 -2.45
C PHE A 113 -1.85 14.60 -1.82
N THR A 114 -0.82 13.80 -2.08
CA THR A 114 -0.69 12.44 -1.55
C THR A 114 0.32 12.38 -0.42
N MET A 115 -0.10 11.87 0.73
CA MET A 115 0.77 11.61 1.87
C MET A 115 0.42 10.25 2.46
N GLY A 116 0.99 9.20 1.88
CA GLY A 116 0.89 7.84 2.43
C GLY A 116 1.79 7.66 3.66
N GLY A 117 1.57 6.56 4.39
CA GLY A 117 2.27 6.21 5.61
C GLY A 117 1.58 6.74 6.86
N ALA A 118 1.73 6.00 7.95
CA ALA A 118 1.34 6.43 9.29
C ALA A 118 2.35 5.90 10.32
N ALA A 119 2.34 6.48 11.53
CA ALA A 119 3.00 5.86 12.66
C ALA A 119 2.22 4.60 13.04
N SER A 120 2.91 3.44 13.13
CA SER A 120 2.26 2.19 13.51
C SER A 120 2.13 2.10 15.03
N HIS A 121 0.92 1.81 15.50
CA HIS A 121 0.63 1.53 16.91
C HIS A 121 1.08 0.13 17.36
N ASP A 122 1.50 -0.73 16.43
CA ASP A 122 1.97 -2.10 16.71
C ASP A 122 3.45 -2.16 17.14
N ILE A 123 4.15 -1.04 17.01
CA ILE A 123 5.60 -0.92 17.26
C ILE A 123 5.90 0.21 18.25
N GLU A 124 4.98 0.52 19.16
CA GLU A 124 5.19 1.54 20.19
C GLU A 124 6.47 1.29 21.02
N ASP A 125 6.84 0.02 21.22
CA ASP A 125 8.07 -0.40 21.90
C ASP A 125 9.26 -0.59 20.95
N GLY A 126 9.09 -0.25 19.67
CA GLY A 126 10.13 -0.19 18.66
C GLY A 126 10.22 -1.41 17.74
N ILE A 127 11.19 -1.34 16.83
CA ILE A 127 11.57 -2.42 15.93
C ILE A 127 12.96 -2.90 16.34
N LEU A 128 13.11 -4.20 16.56
CA LEU A 128 14.37 -4.84 16.91
C LEU A 128 15.08 -5.33 15.64
N SER A 129 16.36 -4.99 15.48
CA SER A 129 17.20 -5.58 14.44
C SER A 129 17.94 -6.80 14.99
N LEU A 130 17.96 -7.89 14.21
CA LEU A 130 18.77 -9.08 14.51
C LEU A 130 20.27 -8.80 14.51
N GLU A 131 20.70 -7.74 13.81
CA GLU A 131 22.10 -7.34 13.72
C GLU A 131 22.55 -6.53 14.94
N ASP A 132 21.64 -6.15 15.83
CA ASP A 132 21.98 -5.46 17.06
C ASP A 132 22.75 -6.40 18.00
N PRO A 133 23.99 -6.06 18.42
CA PRO A 133 24.75 -6.89 19.36
C PRO A 133 24.04 -7.14 20.70
N ASN A 134 23.05 -6.30 21.04
CA ASN A 134 22.23 -6.44 22.24
C ASN A 134 20.84 -7.04 21.95
N PHE A 135 20.60 -7.61 20.78
CA PHE A 135 19.30 -8.14 20.36
C PHE A 135 18.67 -9.04 21.41
N GLU A 136 19.39 -10.08 21.87
CA GLU A 136 18.85 -11.03 22.86
C GLU A 136 18.40 -10.33 24.14
N ARG A 137 19.19 -9.38 24.63
CA ARG A 137 18.87 -8.61 25.84
C ARG A 137 17.62 -7.74 25.62
N LYS A 138 17.54 -7.04 24.50
CA LYS A 138 16.40 -6.17 24.16
C LYS A 138 15.12 -7.00 23.97
N TYR A 139 15.21 -8.10 23.22
CA TYR A 139 14.12 -9.05 23.00
C TYR A 139 13.58 -9.62 24.32
N LEU A 140 14.46 -10.13 25.19
CA LEU A 140 14.05 -10.66 26.50
C LEU A 140 13.45 -9.58 27.41
N THR A 141 13.94 -8.34 27.33
CA THR A 141 13.39 -7.20 28.08
C THR A 141 11.97 -6.89 27.62
N LEU A 142 11.75 -6.79 26.31
CA LEU A 142 10.42 -6.52 25.76
C LEU A 142 9.45 -7.68 25.98
N LYS A 143 9.90 -8.94 25.87
CA LYS A 143 9.07 -10.11 26.18
C LYS A 143 8.58 -10.19 27.63
N ARG A 144 9.31 -9.58 28.58
CA ARG A 144 8.91 -9.52 29.99
C ARG A 144 7.96 -8.37 30.30
N LYS A 145 7.89 -7.35 29.42
CA LYS A 145 6.97 -6.23 29.58
C LYS A 145 5.57 -6.69 29.14
N GLU A 146 4.59 -6.51 30.03
CA GLU A 146 3.19 -6.78 29.71
C GLU A 146 2.73 -5.87 28.57
N HIS A 147 2.05 -6.44 27.57
CA HIS A 147 1.57 -5.73 26.38
C HIS A 147 2.65 -5.01 25.56
N ALA A 148 3.89 -5.49 25.56
CA ALA A 148 4.91 -4.92 24.69
C ALA A 148 4.53 -5.08 23.21
N ARG A 149 4.56 -3.97 22.47
CA ARG A 149 4.21 -3.88 21.05
C ARG A 149 5.47 -3.57 20.24
N PHE A 150 6.13 -4.62 19.75
CA PHE A 150 7.36 -4.52 19.00
C PHE A 150 7.38 -5.52 17.85
N ARG A 151 8.20 -5.22 16.83
CA ARG A 151 8.49 -6.12 15.71
C ARG A 151 9.97 -6.44 15.64
N ILE A 152 10.30 -7.54 14.97
CA ILE A 152 11.66 -7.86 14.55
C ILE A 152 11.77 -7.54 13.08
N ASP A 153 12.76 -6.73 12.74
CA ASP A 153 13.00 -6.24 11.39
C ASP A 153 13.08 -7.40 10.39
N HIS A 154 12.36 -7.26 9.27
CA HIS A 154 12.19 -8.26 8.21
C HIS A 154 11.70 -9.66 8.62
N LEU A 155 11.22 -9.87 9.86
CA LEU A 155 10.72 -11.16 10.34
C LEU A 155 9.25 -11.16 10.78
N SER A 156 8.75 -10.03 11.27
CA SER A 156 7.40 -9.91 11.86
C SER A 156 6.77 -8.55 11.64
#